data_AF-A0A7W6KCT2-F1
#
_entry.id   AF-A0A7W6KCT2-F1
#
_cell.length_a   1.000
_cell.length_b   1.000
_cell.length_c   1.000
_cell.angle_alpha   90.00
_cell.angle_beta   90.00
_cell.angle_gamma   90.00
#
_symmetry.space_group_name_H-M   'P 1'
#
loop_
_entity.id
_entity.type
_entity.pdbx_description
1 polymer ?
#
loop_
_entity_poly.entity_id
_entity_poly.type
_entity_poly.pdbx_seq_one_letter_code
_entity_poly.pdbx_strand_id
1 'polypeptide(L)'
;MLAEKKKHWQRRNKAISIKKYGPPTKFQKKHMIAGTATINRNKISLQATIQKLPSNHQIPYKIVQQNVEKLTDLKDNYNISNTLEKQELIRLGFDSNMYYEKGIYRTPKRIAL
;
A
#
# COMPACT_ATOMS: atom_id res chain seq x y z
N MET A 1 -18.77 -19.24 -15.47
CA MET A 1 -17.31 -19.37 -15.73
C MET A 1 -16.40 -19.29 -14.50
N LEU A 2 -16.14 -18.14 -13.85
CA LEU A 2 -15.15 -18.07 -12.74
C LEU A 2 -15.56 -18.86 -11.48
N ALA A 3 -16.85 -18.79 -11.12
CA ALA A 3 -17.41 -19.50 -9.98
C ALA A 3 -17.38 -21.04 -10.15
N GLU A 4 -17.55 -21.53 -11.38
CA GLU A 4 -17.47 -22.96 -11.71
C GLU A 4 -16.05 -23.49 -11.66
N LYS A 5 -15.08 -22.73 -12.18
CA LYS A 5 -13.65 -23.08 -12.07
C LYS A 5 -13.24 -23.19 -10.60
N LYS A 6 -13.70 -22.27 -9.75
CA LYS A 6 -13.46 -22.31 -8.29
C LYS A 6 -14.10 -23.52 -7.62
N LYS A 7 -15.37 -23.84 -7.94
CA LYS A 7 -16.05 -25.05 -7.43
C LYS A 7 -15.31 -26.34 -7.84
N HIS A 8 -14.89 -26.44 -9.10
CA HIS A 8 -14.19 -27.61 -9.62
C HIS A 8 -12.82 -27.79 -8.95
N TRP A 9 -12.06 -26.70 -8.78
CA TRP A 9 -10.78 -26.70 -8.06
C TRP A 9 -10.95 -27.13 -6.60
N GLN A 10 -11.97 -26.62 -5.90
CA GLN A 10 -12.26 -27.03 -4.52
C GLN A 10 -12.65 -28.51 -4.40
N ARG A 11 -13.43 -29.04 -5.35
CA ARG A 11 -13.78 -30.47 -5.39
C ARG A 11 -12.55 -31.35 -5.58
N ARG A 12 -11.65 -31.01 -6.51
CA ARG A 12 -10.41 -31.75 -6.75
C ARG A 12 -9.50 -31.76 -5.53
N ASN A 13 -9.26 -30.60 -4.91
CA ASN A 13 -8.41 -30.52 -3.73
C ASN A 13 -8.98 -31.28 -2.52
N LYS A 14 -10.31 -31.25 -2.34
CA LYS A 14 -10.98 -32.03 -1.31
C LYS A 14 -10.78 -33.53 -1.52
N ALA A 15 -10.91 -34.01 -2.75
CA ALA A 15 -10.69 -35.43 -3.08
C ALA A 15 -9.23 -35.86 -2.85
N ILE A 16 -8.26 -35.03 -3.24
CA ILE A 16 -6.82 -35.28 -3.02
C ILE A 16 -6.52 -35.38 -1.52
N SER A 17 -7.07 -34.46 -0.72
CA SER A 17 -6.90 -34.45 0.74
C SER A 17 -7.47 -35.71 1.38
N ILE A 18 -8.70 -36.12 1.02
CA ILE A 18 -9.32 -37.33 1.56
C ILE A 18 -8.52 -38.58 1.16
N LYS A 19 -8.00 -38.65 -0.07
CA LYS A 19 -7.17 -39.77 -0.52
C LYS A 19 -5.84 -39.86 0.25
N LYS A 20 -5.26 -38.73 0.64
CA LYS A 20 -3.96 -38.66 1.32
C LYS A 20 -4.05 -38.77 2.84
N TYR A 21 -5.13 -38.27 3.45
CA TYR A 21 -5.24 -38.10 4.91
C TYR A 21 -6.50 -38.71 5.53
N GLY A 22 -7.39 -39.29 4.71
CA GLY A 22 -8.68 -39.80 5.17
C GLY A 22 -9.74 -38.71 5.38
N PRO A 23 -11.02 -39.09 5.62
CA PRO A 23 -12.08 -38.14 5.91
C PRO A 23 -11.92 -37.53 7.32
N PRO A 24 -12.19 -36.22 7.50
CA PRO A 24 -12.01 -35.58 8.80
C PRO A 24 -13.04 -36.06 9.82
N THR A 25 -12.59 -36.20 11.08
CA THR A 25 -13.43 -36.63 12.20
C THR A 25 -14.47 -35.58 12.59
N LYS A 26 -15.49 -35.96 13.37
CA LYS A 26 -16.51 -35.02 13.90
C LYS A 26 -15.87 -33.87 14.69
N PHE A 27 -14.84 -34.18 15.47
CA PHE A 27 -14.05 -33.21 16.22
C PHE A 27 -13.32 -32.24 15.29
N GLN A 28 -12.57 -32.75 14.30
CA GLN A 28 -11.84 -31.93 13.33
C GLN A 28 -12.78 -31.01 12.53
N LYS A 29 -13.95 -31.50 12.11
CA LYS A 29 -14.97 -30.68 11.42
C LYS A 29 -15.47 -29.53 12.30
N LYS A 30 -15.78 -29.80 13.57
CA LYS A 30 -16.24 -28.78 14.53
C LYS A 30 -15.18 -27.69 14.74
N HIS A 31 -13.92 -28.08 14.94
CA HIS A 31 -12.81 -27.12 15.12
C HIS A 31 -12.50 -26.34 13.85
N MET A 32 -12.60 -26.94 12.67
CA MET A 32 -12.41 -26.25 11.40
C MET A 32 -13.50 -25.19 11.18
N ILE A 33 -14.77 -25.51 11.48
CA ILE A 33 -15.88 -24.55 11.43
C ILE A 33 -15.68 -23.43 12.44
N ALA A 34 -15.34 -23.75 13.69
CA ALA A 34 -15.06 -22.76 14.73
C ALA A 34 -13.90 -21.83 14.35
N GLY A 35 -12.79 -22.39 13.82
CA GLY A 35 -11.65 -21.62 13.33
C GLY A 35 -12.02 -20.69 12.17
N THR A 36 -12.82 -21.17 11.22
CA THR A 36 -13.28 -20.32 10.09
C THR A 36 -14.20 -19.18 10.56
N ALA A 37 -15.05 -19.43 11.56
CA ALA A 37 -15.90 -18.39 12.15
C ALA A 37 -15.05 -17.33 12.87
N THR A 38 -14.02 -17.73 13.61
CA THR A 38 -13.10 -16.81 14.28
C THR A 38 -12.32 -15.95 13.28
N ILE A 39 -11.78 -16.56 12.22
CA ILE A 39 -11.08 -15.81 11.16
C ILE A 39 -12.00 -14.78 10.50
N ASN A 40 -13.25 -15.16 10.21
CA ASN A 40 -14.23 -14.25 9.61
C ASN A 40 -14.59 -13.09 10.54
N ARG A 41 -14.77 -13.33 11.84
CA ARG A 41 -15.00 -12.26 12.83
C ARG A 41 -13.81 -11.29 12.88
N ASN A 42 -12.59 -11.81 12.90
CA ASN A 42 -11.38 -10.99 12.91
C ASN A 42 -11.26 -10.15 11.64
N LYS A 43 -11.60 -10.73 10.48
CA LYS A 43 -11.63 -9.99 9.21
C LYS A 43 -12.62 -8.83 9.23
N ILE A 44 -13.85 -9.07 9.70
CA ILE A 44 -14.89 -8.04 9.80
C ILE A 44 -14.46 -6.95 10.79
N SER A 45 -13.91 -7.33 11.94
CA SER A 45 -13.38 -6.40 12.94
C SER A 45 -12.27 -5.51 12.36
N LEU A 46 -11.28 -6.11 11.70
CA LEU A 46 -10.18 -5.38 11.08
C LEU A 46 -10.66 -4.46 9.95
N GLN A 47 -11.62 -4.89 9.13
CA GLN A 47 -12.23 -4.03 8.11
C GLN A 47 -12.94 -2.84 8.72
N ALA A 48 -13.70 -3.04 9.80
CA ALA A 48 -14.36 -1.95 10.52
C ALA A 48 -13.32 -0.99 11.15
N THR A 49 -12.23 -1.51 11.70
CA THR A 49 -11.12 -0.69 12.22
C THR A 49 -10.45 0.12 11.10
N ILE A 50 -10.18 -0.48 9.94
CA ILE A 50 -9.60 0.21 8.77
C ILE A 50 -10.52 1.34 8.28
N GLN A 51 -11.84 1.11 8.26
CA GLN A 51 -12.81 2.14 7.87
C GLN A 51 -12.93 3.27 8.91
N LYS A 52 -12.72 2.96 10.19
CA LYS A 52 -12.73 3.92 11.30
C LYS A 52 -11.41 4.67 11.46
N LEU A 53 -10.30 4.13 10.94
CA LEU A 53 -9.04 4.84 10.90
C LEU A 53 -9.29 6.11 10.08
N PRO A 54 -9.21 7.30 10.70
CA PRO A 54 -9.43 8.53 9.99
C PRO A 54 -8.42 8.56 8.84
N SER A 55 -8.93 8.74 7.63
CA SER A 55 -8.15 9.04 6.45
C SER A 55 -7.46 10.37 6.70
N ASN A 56 -6.35 10.34 7.44
CA ASN A 56 -5.70 11.51 8.00
C ASN A 56 -4.92 12.31 6.93
N HIS A 57 -5.45 12.36 5.72
CA HIS A 57 -5.04 13.21 4.62
C HIS A 57 -5.08 14.68 5.05
N GLN A 58 -5.84 15.03 6.09
CA GLN A 58 -5.86 16.37 6.67
C GLN A 58 -4.52 16.78 7.28
N ILE A 59 -3.71 15.88 7.85
CA ILE A 59 -2.39 16.26 8.38
C ILE A 59 -1.39 16.57 7.26
N PRO A 60 -1.15 15.69 6.26
CA PRO A 60 -0.31 16.03 5.12
C PRO A 60 -0.83 17.26 4.37
N TYR A 61 -2.15 17.37 4.18
CA TYR A 61 -2.76 18.54 3.53
C TYR A 61 -2.54 19.82 4.35
N LYS A 62 -2.72 19.81 5.68
CA LYS A 62 -2.40 20.96 6.55
C LYS A 62 -0.94 21.34 6.48
N ILE A 63 -0.03 20.37 6.50
CA ILE A 63 1.41 20.62 6.41
C ILE A 63 1.74 21.27 5.06
N VAL A 64 1.19 20.76 3.97
CA VAL A 64 1.39 21.35 2.64
C VAL A 64 0.80 22.75 2.58
N GLN A 65 -0.42 22.95 3.07
CA GLN A 65 -1.10 24.25 3.09
C GLN A 65 -0.33 25.29 3.91
N GLN A 66 0.20 24.92 5.08
CA GLN A 66 0.99 25.81 5.96
C GLN A 66 2.37 26.16 5.41
N ASN A 67 2.88 25.39 4.44
CA ASN A 67 4.20 25.60 3.85
C ASN A 67 4.13 25.99 2.37
N VAL A 68 2.93 26.11 1.79
CA VAL A 68 2.74 26.42 0.37
C VAL A 68 3.28 27.80 0.01
N GLU A 69 3.16 28.77 0.92
CA GLU A 69 3.70 30.12 0.76
C GLU A 69 5.24 30.09 0.69
N LYS A 70 5.88 29.24 1.50
CA LYS A 70 7.33 29.01 1.44
C LYS A 70 7.79 28.36 0.13
N LEU A 71 6.90 27.59 -0.52
CA LEU A 71 7.13 27.04 -1.87
C LEU A 71 6.91 28.10 -2.96
N THR A 72 6.16 29.17 -2.67
CA THR A 72 5.83 30.21 -3.65
C THR A 72 7.05 31.11 -3.91
N ASP A 73 7.84 31.37 -2.86
CA ASP A 73 9.09 32.15 -2.95
C ASP A 73 10.32 31.30 -3.31
N LEU A 74 10.15 30.01 -3.62
CA LEU A 74 11.27 29.10 -3.85
C LEU A 74 12.12 29.51 -5.07
N LYS A 75 11.50 30.15 -6.08
CA LYS A 75 12.19 30.65 -7.26
C LYS A 75 13.14 31.80 -6.91
N ASP A 76 12.67 32.75 -6.12
CA ASP A 76 13.46 33.93 -5.76
C ASP A 76 14.55 33.55 -4.75
N ASN A 77 14.23 32.69 -3.78
CA ASN A 77 15.21 32.09 -2.87
C ASN A 77 16.28 31.30 -3.63
N TYR A 78 15.90 30.49 -4.63
CA TYR A 78 16.86 29.76 -5.47
C TYR A 78 17.73 30.71 -6.30
N ASN A 79 17.21 31.85 -6.75
CA ASN A 79 17.99 32.80 -7.54
C ASN A 79 19.06 33.50 -6.69
N ILE A 80 18.75 33.85 -5.44
CA ILE A 80 19.69 34.54 -4.53
C ILE A 80 20.65 33.60 -3.79
N SER A 81 20.34 32.31 -3.66
CA SER A 81 21.20 31.32 -3.00
C SER A 81 22.52 31.08 -3.73
N ASN A 82 23.55 30.67 -3.00
CA ASN A 82 24.83 30.26 -3.59
C ASN A 82 24.78 28.82 -4.15
N THR A 83 25.80 28.41 -4.89
CA THR A 83 25.84 27.10 -5.59
C THR A 83 25.64 25.90 -4.64
N LEU A 84 26.21 25.93 -3.43
CA LEU A 84 26.09 24.83 -2.46
C LEU A 84 24.67 24.74 -1.89
N GLU A 85 24.07 25.89 -1.57
CA GLU A 85 22.69 25.96 -1.09
C GLU A 85 21.69 25.49 -2.15
N LYS A 86 21.91 25.82 -3.42
CA LYS A 86 21.09 25.32 -4.54
C LYS A 86 21.19 23.80 -4.66
N GLN A 87 22.38 23.23 -4.50
CA GLN A 87 22.57 21.78 -4.52
C GLN A 87 21.86 21.10 -3.34
N GLU A 88 21.92 21.68 -2.15
CA GLU A 88 21.24 21.16 -0.97
C GLU A 88 19.70 21.25 -1.10
N LEU A 89 19.18 22.35 -1.66
CA LEU A 89 17.76 22.50 -1.94
C LEU A 89 17.26 21.43 -2.93
N ILE A 90 18.04 21.17 -3.98
CA ILE A 90 17.76 20.09 -4.95
C ILE A 90 17.79 18.73 -4.25
N ARG A 91 18.74 18.49 -3.34
CA ARG A 91 18.86 17.24 -2.57
C ARG A 91 17.69 17.01 -1.60
N LEU A 92 17.16 18.08 -1.00
CA LEU A 92 16.04 18.01 -0.05
C LEU A 92 14.69 17.86 -0.75
N GLY A 93 14.51 18.54 -1.90
CA GLY A 93 13.24 18.57 -2.62
C GLY A 93 13.00 17.39 -3.54
N PHE A 94 14.05 16.67 -3.93
CA PHE A 94 13.97 15.62 -4.93
C PHE A 94 14.74 14.37 -4.50
N ASP A 95 14.16 13.20 -4.76
CA ASP A 95 14.81 11.92 -4.53
C ASP A 95 16.17 11.84 -5.24
N SER A 96 17.14 11.20 -4.60
CA SER A 96 18.53 11.03 -5.08
C SER A 96 18.68 10.33 -6.45
N ASN A 97 17.58 9.82 -7.00
CA ASN A 97 17.55 9.14 -8.29
C ASN A 97 17.27 10.07 -9.48
N MET A 98 17.37 11.39 -9.33
CA MET A 98 17.24 12.31 -10.47
C MET A 98 18.24 12.02 -11.59
N TYR A 99 17.80 12.18 -12.84
CA TYR A 99 18.67 12.11 -14.01
C TYR A 99 18.61 13.42 -14.80
N TYR A 100 19.72 13.81 -15.41
CA TYR A 100 19.81 15.03 -16.21
C TYR A 100 19.46 14.74 -17.67
N GLU A 101 18.45 15.42 -18.21
CA GLU A 101 18.00 15.24 -19.59
C GLU A 101 17.62 16.59 -20.20
N LYS A 102 18.24 16.95 -21.34
CA LYS A 102 17.95 18.17 -22.11
C LYS A 102 18.04 19.46 -21.28
N GLY A 103 19.04 19.56 -20.42
CA GLY A 103 19.27 20.76 -19.61
C GLY A 103 18.45 20.83 -18.31
N ILE A 104 17.69 19.78 -17.98
CA ILE A 104 16.75 19.78 -16.85
C ILE A 104 16.93 18.50 -16.03
N TYR A 105 16.98 18.62 -14.71
CA TYR A 105 16.92 17.47 -13.79
C TYR A 105 15.51 16.89 -13.74
N ARG A 106 15.38 15.58 -13.91
CA ARG A 106 14.11 14.84 -13.95
C ARG A 106 14.07 13.76 -12.89
N THR A 107 12.94 13.62 -12.21
CA THR A 107 12.68 12.49 -11.32
C THR A 107 12.28 11.27 -12.16
N PRO A 108 12.91 10.09 -11.99
CA PRO A 108 12.48 8.89 -12.68
C PRO A 108 11.06 8.58 -12.26
N LYS A 109 10.19 8.40 -13.26
CA LYS A 109 8.80 8.10 -13.04
C LYS A 109 8.72 6.78 -12.27
N ARG A 110 8.33 6.81 -10.99
CA ARG A 110 7.97 5.60 -10.25
C ARG A 110 6.85 4.94 -11.04
N ILE A 111 7.14 3.82 -11.70
CA ILE A 111 6.12 2.95 -12.27
C ILE A 111 5.44 2.32 -11.04
N ALA A 112 4.17 2.65 -10.82
CA ALA A 112 3.36 2.01 -9.78
C ALA A 112 3.26 0.52 -10.12
N LEU A 113 3.67 -0.34 -9.18
CA LEU A 113 3.45 -1.80 -9.22
C LEU A 113 2.11 -2.12 -8.56
#